data_AF-A0A4V1V4B3-F1
#
_entry.id   AF-A0A4V1V4B3-F1
#
_cell.length_a   1.000
_cell.length_b   1.000
_cell.length_c   1.000
_cell.angle_alpha   90.00
_cell.angle_beta   90.00
_cell.angle_gamma   90.00
#
_symmetry.space_group_name_H-M   'P 1'
#
loop_
_entity.id
_entity.type
_entity.pdbx_description
1 polymer ?
#
loop_
_entity_poly.entity_id
_entity_poly.type
_entity_poly.pdbx_seq_one_letter_code
_entity_poly.pdbx_strand_id
1 'polypeptide(L)'
;MNSVDKRDEPLIREAIRLLNVEYEDGKEFNESFDSDEPIKIGRLELPRSKVLFWLDRVGYYEEQEQWLGDALQEQHEPCISLLKKHGLQTPFEELVAAVIRDRVVPFVGAGMSSAMNMPTWGAALKELLQRIPGADTAALSAQIDAGEYLAAAEVMAAQDPIQTENFIRTKYRVHKMKLAGPALLLPKIARGCVITTNFDDAIELVYESHDEHFDAYMHGTQEHNFFPRLVRGKRCLLKLHGDADNPATHILTQAQYDNGYGTPFDFHKPLPKALRQLFVSQSLLFLGCSLEQDWTLKLFEQAKIADEYAIPNHFAILPAPADSQARQLKASRLLGLNIQPLWYPAEAHEYVERYLQLLIDAKDRRINIAG
;
A
#
# COMPACT_ATOMS: atom_id res chain seq x y z
N MET A 1 49.26 23.25 -37.43
CA MET A 1 48.01 22.47 -37.32
C MET A 1 48.38 21.16 -36.65
N ASN A 2 47.99 21.06 -35.38
CA ASN A 2 48.59 20.20 -34.37
C ASN A 2 48.42 18.71 -34.65
N SER A 3 49.53 17.97 -34.56
CA SER A 3 49.51 16.55 -34.28
C SER A 3 48.83 16.33 -32.93
N VAL A 4 47.58 15.86 -32.94
CA VAL A 4 47.04 15.17 -31.77
C VAL A 4 48.03 14.03 -31.48
N ASP A 5 48.65 14.08 -30.31
CA ASP A 5 49.70 13.13 -29.92
C ASP A 5 49.09 11.72 -29.97
N LYS A 6 49.74 10.76 -30.63
CA LYS A 6 49.25 9.36 -30.74
C LYS A 6 48.97 8.71 -29.37
N ARG A 7 49.42 9.35 -28.29
CA ARG A 7 49.19 8.99 -26.89
C ARG A 7 47.79 9.33 -26.38
N ASP A 8 47.07 10.27 -26.97
CA ASP A 8 45.74 10.71 -26.52
C ASP A 8 44.59 9.98 -27.25
N GLU A 9 44.88 9.30 -28.35
CA GLU A 9 43.90 8.56 -29.15
C GLU A 9 43.11 7.49 -28.35
N PRO A 10 43.72 6.72 -27.43
CA PRO A 10 43.00 5.77 -26.59
C PRO A 10 42.06 6.47 -25.60
N LEU A 11 42.49 7.61 -25.03
CA LEU A 11 41.69 8.38 -24.07
C LEU A 11 40.47 9.02 -24.74
N ILE A 12 40.64 9.55 -25.94
CA ILE A 12 39.54 10.13 -26.74
C ILE A 12 38.53 9.03 -27.12
N ARG A 13 39.00 7.85 -27.53
CA ARG A 13 38.11 6.72 -27.83
C ARG A 13 37.30 6.29 -26.61
N GLU A 14 37.93 6.21 -25.45
CA GLU A 14 37.26 5.84 -24.21
C GLU A 14 36.25 6.91 -23.77
N ALA A 15 36.60 8.20 -23.89
CA ALA A 15 35.67 9.30 -23.61
C ALA A 15 34.45 9.27 -24.54
N ILE A 16 34.63 9.04 -25.84
CA ILE A 16 33.52 8.88 -26.79
C ILE A 16 32.67 7.65 -26.45
N ARG A 17 33.29 6.56 -26.01
CA ARG A 17 32.56 5.36 -25.57
C ARG A 17 31.67 5.66 -24.38
N LEU A 18 32.19 6.33 -23.35
CA LEU A 18 31.42 6.70 -22.16
C LEU A 18 30.28 7.66 -22.49
N LEU A 19 30.53 8.66 -23.34
CA LEU A 19 29.48 9.60 -23.79
C LEU A 19 28.39 8.91 -24.61
N ASN A 20 28.72 7.90 -25.42
CA ASN A 20 27.70 7.11 -26.10
C ASN A 20 26.87 6.29 -25.12
N VAL A 21 27.48 5.70 -24.09
CA VAL A 21 26.74 4.97 -23.05
C VAL A 21 25.77 5.92 -22.34
N GLU A 22 26.26 7.11 -21.96
CA GLU A 22 25.45 8.12 -21.29
C GLU A 22 24.28 8.63 -22.16
N TYR A 23 24.49 8.80 -23.46
CA TYR A 23 23.41 9.13 -24.40
C TYR A 23 22.37 8.00 -24.53
N GLU A 24 22.82 6.74 -24.56
CA GLU A 24 21.93 5.57 -24.65
C GLU A 24 21.14 5.35 -23.35
N ASP A 25 21.64 5.77 -22.18
CA ASP A 25 20.87 5.77 -20.93
C ASP A 25 19.64 6.70 -21.03
N GLY A 26 19.69 7.75 -21.87
CA GLY A 26 18.60 8.68 -22.15
C GLY A 26 17.65 8.24 -23.27
N LYS A 27 17.64 6.96 -23.67
CA LYS A 27 16.95 6.49 -24.88
C LYS A 27 15.45 6.83 -24.95
N GLU A 28 14.71 6.71 -23.86
CA GLU A 28 13.27 7.01 -23.85
C GLU A 28 12.99 8.49 -24.14
N PHE A 29 13.79 9.39 -23.53
CA PHE A 29 13.75 10.81 -23.84
C PHE A 29 14.14 11.06 -25.30
N ASN A 30 15.23 10.44 -25.78
CA ASN A 30 15.70 10.61 -27.16
C ASN A 30 14.62 10.24 -28.17
N GLU A 31 13.98 9.08 -27.99
CA GLU A 31 12.90 8.60 -28.86
C GLU A 31 11.69 9.55 -28.85
N SER A 32 11.34 10.09 -27.69
CA SER A 32 10.27 11.08 -27.57
C SER A 32 10.64 12.43 -28.18
N PHE A 33 11.86 12.91 -27.98
CA PHE A 33 12.32 14.23 -28.46
C PHE A 33 12.57 14.23 -29.98
N ASP A 34 12.91 13.07 -30.53
CA ASP A 34 13.13 12.85 -31.97
C ASP A 34 11.85 12.48 -32.74
N SER A 35 10.67 12.44 -32.09
CA SER A 35 9.40 12.23 -32.80
C SER A 35 9.03 13.39 -33.75
N ASP A 36 9.60 14.56 -33.49
CA ASP A 36 9.49 15.75 -34.32
C ASP A 36 10.44 15.69 -35.55
N GLU A 37 10.30 16.65 -36.47
CA GLU A 37 11.16 16.68 -37.66
C GLU A 37 12.66 16.78 -37.32
N PRO A 38 13.52 15.98 -37.98
CA PRO A 38 14.96 15.96 -37.73
C PRO A 38 15.64 17.25 -38.19
N ILE A 39 16.81 17.53 -37.62
CA ILE A 39 17.60 18.70 -38.00
C ILE A 39 18.29 18.42 -39.33
N LYS A 40 18.01 19.27 -40.34
CA LYS A 40 18.60 19.18 -41.67
C LYS A 40 19.77 20.15 -41.81
N ILE A 41 20.97 19.61 -42.01
CA ILE A 41 22.17 20.39 -42.32
C ILE A 41 22.67 19.95 -43.69
N GLY A 42 22.29 20.71 -44.73
CA GLY A 42 22.58 20.35 -46.12
C GLY A 42 21.87 19.05 -46.52
N ARG A 43 22.64 17.97 -46.72
CA ARG A 43 22.13 16.62 -47.04
C ARG A 43 22.06 15.68 -45.82
N LEU A 44 22.51 16.14 -44.67
CA LEU A 44 22.50 15.34 -43.44
C LEU A 44 21.18 15.55 -42.71
N GLU A 45 20.55 14.46 -42.32
CA GLU A 45 19.42 14.44 -41.39
C GLU A 45 19.94 13.87 -40.07
N LEU A 46 19.87 14.67 -39.01
CA LEU A 46 20.37 14.30 -37.69
C LEU A 46 19.23 14.33 -36.67
N PRO A 47 19.14 13.32 -35.77
CA PRO A 47 18.20 13.36 -34.65
C PRO A 47 18.46 14.59 -33.78
N ARG A 48 17.40 15.24 -33.32
CA ARG A 48 17.47 16.47 -32.51
C ARG A 48 18.18 16.20 -31.19
N SER A 49 17.83 15.10 -30.53
CA SER A 49 18.40 14.67 -29.25
C SER A 49 19.92 14.46 -29.36
N LYS A 50 20.38 13.84 -30.45
CA LYS A 50 21.80 13.63 -30.74
C LYS A 50 22.53 14.96 -31.00
N VAL A 51 21.93 15.86 -31.77
CA VAL A 51 22.53 17.19 -31.98
C VAL A 51 22.64 17.95 -30.67
N LEU A 52 21.59 17.92 -29.85
CA LEU A 52 21.55 18.59 -28.55
C LEU A 52 22.60 17.99 -27.61
N PHE A 53 22.66 16.66 -27.44
CA PHE A 53 23.64 15.98 -26.58
C PHE A 53 25.09 16.31 -26.96
N TRP A 54 25.43 16.34 -28.25
CA TRP A 54 26.83 16.54 -28.67
C TRP A 54 27.24 18.02 -28.76
N LEU A 55 26.30 18.95 -28.93
CA LEU A 55 26.59 20.39 -29.06
C LEU A 55 26.31 21.19 -27.79
N ASP A 56 25.27 20.83 -27.03
CA ASP A 56 24.86 21.47 -25.79
C ASP A 56 24.34 20.44 -24.78
N ARG A 57 25.29 19.81 -24.06
CA ARG A 57 24.96 18.84 -23.01
C ARG A 57 24.09 19.44 -21.92
N VAL A 58 24.30 20.71 -21.56
CA VAL A 58 23.53 21.34 -20.49
C VAL A 58 22.07 21.43 -20.92
N GLY A 59 21.81 21.96 -22.12
CA GLY A 59 20.47 21.99 -22.70
C GLY A 59 19.85 20.59 -22.88
N TYR A 60 20.65 19.57 -23.23
CA TYR A 60 20.17 18.18 -23.28
C TYR A 60 19.62 17.71 -21.94
N TYR A 61 20.36 17.88 -20.85
CA TYR A 61 19.88 17.45 -19.53
C TYR A 61 18.73 18.31 -19.02
N GLU A 62 18.70 19.61 -19.33
CA GLU A 62 17.57 20.48 -18.98
C GLU A 62 16.26 20.03 -19.66
N GLU A 63 16.30 19.77 -20.97
CA GLU A 63 15.14 19.26 -21.73
C GLU A 63 14.75 17.85 -21.29
N GLN A 64 15.73 16.99 -20.99
CA GLN A 64 15.48 15.66 -20.45
C GLN A 64 14.81 15.70 -19.08
N GLU A 65 15.27 16.58 -18.19
CA GLU A 65 14.66 16.80 -16.86
C GLU A 65 13.24 17.36 -16.99
N GLN A 66 13.02 18.30 -17.91
CA GLN A 66 11.69 18.84 -18.18
C GLN A 66 10.74 17.76 -18.71
N TRP A 67 11.17 16.95 -19.69
CA TRP A 67 10.39 15.85 -20.23
C TRP A 67 10.04 14.82 -19.17
N LEU A 68 11.00 14.47 -18.29
CA LEU A 68 10.75 13.59 -17.15
C LEU A 68 9.71 14.19 -16.20
N GLY A 69 9.75 15.51 -15.97
CA GLY A 69 8.76 16.24 -15.18
C GLY A 69 7.36 16.19 -15.80
N ASP A 70 7.24 16.47 -17.09
CA ASP A 70 5.97 16.45 -17.82
C ASP A 70 5.36 15.04 -17.87
N ALA A 71 6.17 14.02 -18.17
CA ALA A 71 5.74 12.62 -18.19
C ALA A 71 5.27 12.15 -16.81
N LEU A 72 5.98 12.54 -15.75
CA LEU A 72 5.60 12.23 -14.37
C LEU A 72 4.29 12.93 -13.97
N GLN A 73 4.11 14.17 -14.42
CA GLN A 73 2.87 14.91 -14.18
C GLN A 73 1.69 14.28 -14.93
N GLU A 74 1.86 13.88 -16.19
CA GLU A 74 0.83 13.18 -16.97
C GLU A 74 0.46 11.82 -16.34
N GLN A 75 1.46 11.07 -15.86
CA GLN A 75 1.24 9.80 -15.15
C GLN A 75 0.32 9.99 -13.92
N HIS A 76 0.54 11.07 -13.15
CA HIS A 76 -0.17 11.33 -11.90
C HIS A 76 -1.42 12.18 -12.05
N GLU A 77 -1.65 12.78 -13.23
CA GLU A 77 -2.79 13.66 -13.53
C GLU A 77 -4.14 13.04 -13.12
N PRO A 78 -4.45 11.74 -13.37
CA PRO A 78 -5.72 11.15 -12.93
C PRO A 78 -5.93 11.22 -11.42
N CYS A 79 -4.88 11.01 -10.62
CA CYS A 79 -4.98 11.09 -9.16
C CYS A 79 -5.04 12.55 -8.69
N ILE A 80 -4.22 13.42 -9.26
CA ILE A 80 -4.20 14.86 -8.92
C ILE A 80 -5.56 15.51 -9.24
N SER A 81 -6.12 15.21 -10.40
CA SER A 81 -7.47 15.64 -10.80
C SER A 81 -8.55 15.15 -9.83
N LEU A 82 -8.48 13.90 -9.34
CA LEU A 82 -9.41 13.39 -8.33
C LEU A 82 -9.26 14.11 -6.99
N LEU A 83 -8.03 14.34 -6.54
CA LEU A 83 -7.76 15.09 -5.31
C LEU A 83 -8.31 16.51 -5.40
N LYS A 84 -8.07 17.22 -6.51
CA LYS A 84 -8.60 18.57 -6.78
C LYS A 84 -10.14 18.56 -6.79
N LYS A 85 -10.75 17.65 -7.55
CA LYS A 85 -12.21 17.51 -7.67
C LYS A 85 -12.91 17.27 -6.32
N HIS A 86 -12.26 16.56 -5.41
CA HIS A 86 -12.82 16.22 -4.10
C HIS A 86 -12.31 17.10 -2.95
N GLY A 87 -11.47 18.11 -3.24
CA GLY A 87 -10.90 18.98 -2.20
C GLY A 87 -9.97 18.24 -1.23
N LEU A 88 -9.29 17.18 -1.70
CA LEU A 88 -8.45 16.30 -0.90
C LEU A 88 -6.94 16.59 -1.03
N GLN A 89 -6.56 17.71 -1.65
CA GLN A 89 -5.15 18.12 -1.78
C GLN A 89 -4.48 18.28 -0.42
N THR A 90 -5.06 19.08 0.48
CA THR A 90 -4.48 19.29 1.81
C THR A 90 -4.38 18.01 2.64
N PRO A 91 -5.42 17.15 2.74
CA PRO A 91 -5.26 15.82 3.36
C PRO A 91 -4.13 14.99 2.72
N PHE A 92 -3.99 15.01 1.39
CA PHE A 92 -2.93 14.27 0.73
C PHE A 92 -1.54 14.82 1.06
N GLU A 93 -1.36 16.14 1.11
CA GLU A 93 -0.11 16.78 1.54
C GLU A 93 0.24 16.44 2.99
N GLU A 94 -0.75 16.37 3.88
CA GLU A 94 -0.56 15.90 5.26
C GLU A 94 -0.09 14.44 5.31
N LEU A 95 -0.64 13.57 4.45
CA LEU A 95 -0.19 12.19 4.29
C LEU A 95 1.27 12.14 3.80
N VAL A 96 1.62 12.92 2.77
CA VAL A 96 3.01 13.04 2.28
C VAL A 96 3.93 13.47 3.42
N ALA A 97 3.55 14.49 4.20
CA ALA A 97 4.33 14.96 5.34
C ALA A 97 4.43 13.92 6.46
N ALA A 98 3.42 13.08 6.67
CA ALA A 98 3.48 11.96 7.62
C ALA A 98 4.46 10.87 7.14
N VAL A 99 4.45 10.55 5.84
CA VAL A 99 5.41 9.59 5.25
C VAL A 99 6.84 10.12 5.35
N ILE A 100 7.10 11.38 5.01
CA ILE A 100 8.44 12.01 5.12
C ILE A 100 8.99 11.91 6.55
N ARG A 101 8.11 11.97 7.55
CA ARG A 101 8.48 11.89 8.97
C ARG A 101 8.60 10.46 9.50
N ASP A 102 8.43 9.44 8.66
CA ASP A 102 8.35 8.03 9.07
C ASP A 102 7.28 7.79 10.16
N ARG A 103 6.14 8.48 10.05
CA ARG A 103 5.01 8.41 11.02
C ARG A 103 3.75 7.78 10.42
N VAL A 104 3.89 7.03 9.33
CA VAL A 104 2.78 6.30 8.71
C VAL A 104 2.87 4.81 9.04
N VAL A 105 1.74 4.26 9.45
CA VAL A 105 1.56 2.82 9.69
C VAL A 105 0.53 2.31 8.70
N PRO A 106 0.95 1.53 7.68
CA PRO A 106 0.01 0.89 6.78
C PRO A 106 -0.86 -0.10 7.55
N PHE A 107 -2.17 0.00 7.35
CA PHE A 107 -3.16 -0.97 7.77
C PHE A 107 -3.65 -1.70 6.51
N VAL A 108 -3.20 -2.93 6.34
CA VAL A 108 -3.33 -3.70 5.10
C VAL A 108 -4.42 -4.75 5.24
N GLY A 109 -5.38 -4.73 4.31
CA GLY A 109 -6.44 -5.73 4.20
C GLY A 109 -6.21 -6.67 3.02
N ALA A 110 -7.13 -7.62 2.86
CA ALA A 110 -7.00 -8.70 1.87
C ALA A 110 -6.96 -8.19 0.43
N GLY A 111 -7.49 -6.98 0.16
CA GLY A 111 -7.45 -6.38 -1.17
C GLY A 111 -6.03 -6.12 -1.69
N MET A 112 -5.06 -5.88 -0.79
CA MET A 112 -3.65 -5.67 -1.18
C MET A 112 -2.94 -6.96 -1.61
N SER A 113 -3.39 -8.12 -1.11
CA SER A 113 -2.83 -9.43 -1.46
C SER A 113 -3.52 -10.06 -2.69
N SER A 114 -4.59 -9.45 -3.22
CA SER A 114 -5.38 -10.01 -4.33
C SER A 114 -4.58 -10.19 -5.63
N ALA A 115 -3.65 -9.26 -5.92
CA ALA A 115 -2.76 -9.35 -7.09
C ALA A 115 -1.77 -10.53 -7.00
N MET A 116 -1.60 -11.09 -5.80
CA MET A 116 -0.74 -12.23 -5.52
C MET A 116 -1.54 -13.55 -5.43
N ASN A 117 -2.76 -13.56 -5.98
CA ASN A 117 -3.71 -14.67 -5.96
C ASN A 117 -4.18 -15.09 -4.55
N MET A 118 -4.08 -14.21 -3.56
CA MET A 118 -4.66 -14.48 -2.24
C MET A 118 -6.15 -14.11 -2.25
N PRO A 119 -7.05 -15.01 -1.80
CA PRO A 119 -8.47 -14.74 -1.81
C PRO A 119 -8.84 -13.70 -0.75
N THR A 120 -9.81 -12.84 -1.07
CA THR A 120 -10.48 -12.03 -0.05
C THR A 120 -11.19 -12.93 0.96
N TRP A 121 -11.40 -12.43 2.18
CA TRP A 121 -12.02 -13.25 3.23
C TRP A 121 -13.41 -13.76 2.84
N GLY A 122 -14.25 -12.93 2.21
CA GLY A 122 -15.54 -13.38 1.68
C GLY A 122 -15.45 -14.49 0.63
N ALA A 123 -14.47 -14.41 -0.29
CA ALA A 123 -14.23 -15.47 -1.27
C ALA A 123 -13.75 -16.76 -0.60
N ALA A 124 -12.86 -16.65 0.39
CA ALA A 124 -12.36 -17.80 1.15
C ALA A 124 -13.46 -18.48 1.97
N LEU A 125 -14.38 -17.72 2.58
CA LEU A 125 -15.55 -18.26 3.28
C LEU A 125 -16.50 -19.03 2.33
N LYS A 126 -16.71 -18.54 1.11
CA LYS A 126 -17.50 -19.27 0.09
C LYS A 126 -16.85 -20.59 -0.31
N GLU A 127 -15.52 -20.63 -0.43
CA GLU A 127 -14.79 -21.87 -0.69
C GLU A 127 -14.84 -22.82 0.52
N LEU A 128 -14.71 -22.30 1.74
CA LEU A 128 -14.80 -23.10 2.97
C LEU A 128 -16.19 -23.73 3.10
N LEU A 129 -17.26 -22.98 2.81
CA LEU A 129 -18.63 -23.47 2.85
C LEU A 129 -18.84 -24.71 1.98
N GLN A 130 -18.19 -24.79 0.82
CA GLN A 130 -18.28 -25.97 -0.06
C GLN A 130 -17.58 -27.21 0.53
N ARG A 131 -16.74 -27.05 1.55
CA ARG A 131 -15.99 -28.12 2.21
C ARG A 131 -16.59 -28.58 3.53
N ILE A 132 -17.63 -27.91 4.03
CA ILE A 132 -18.30 -28.24 5.30
C ILE A 132 -19.65 -28.88 4.98
N PRO A 133 -19.76 -30.22 5.02
CA PRO A 133 -21.02 -30.91 4.74
C PRO A 133 -22.07 -30.62 5.82
N GLY A 134 -23.32 -30.45 5.39
CA GLY A 134 -24.47 -30.25 6.27
C GLY A 134 -24.70 -28.81 6.73
N ALA A 135 -23.90 -27.84 6.26
CA ALA A 135 -24.12 -26.42 6.53
C ALA A 135 -25.32 -25.90 5.73
N ASP A 136 -26.09 -24.95 6.28
CA ASP A 136 -27.11 -24.24 5.50
C ASP A 136 -26.42 -23.30 4.50
N THR A 137 -26.13 -23.84 3.32
CA THR A 137 -25.35 -23.15 2.30
C THR A 137 -26.05 -21.89 1.78
N ALA A 138 -27.38 -21.91 1.70
CA ALA A 138 -28.15 -20.76 1.23
C ALA A 138 -28.09 -19.63 2.26
N ALA A 139 -28.33 -19.92 3.54
CA ALA A 139 -28.27 -18.93 4.60
C ALA A 139 -26.86 -18.35 4.77
N LEU A 140 -25.83 -19.20 4.83
CA LEU A 140 -24.45 -18.75 5.00
C LEU A 140 -23.93 -17.96 3.79
N SER A 141 -24.31 -18.34 2.56
CA SER A 141 -23.95 -17.56 1.38
C SER A 141 -24.58 -16.16 1.43
N ALA A 142 -25.85 -16.05 1.82
CA ALA A 142 -26.52 -14.76 1.96
C ALA A 142 -25.87 -13.87 3.04
N GLN A 143 -25.43 -14.45 4.16
CA GLN A 143 -24.69 -13.71 5.20
C GLN A 143 -23.33 -13.21 4.68
N ILE A 144 -22.60 -14.05 3.95
CA ILE A 144 -21.32 -13.64 3.33
C ILE A 144 -21.54 -12.52 2.31
N ASP A 145 -22.58 -12.61 1.50
CA ASP A 145 -22.93 -11.57 0.51
C ASP A 145 -23.37 -10.26 1.18
N ALA A 146 -23.97 -10.33 2.37
CA ALA A 146 -24.28 -9.17 3.21
C ALA A 146 -23.08 -8.59 3.96
N GLY A 147 -21.90 -9.22 3.89
CA GLY A 147 -20.68 -8.78 4.59
C GLY A 147 -20.61 -9.21 6.06
N GLU A 148 -21.50 -10.11 6.51
CA GLU A 148 -21.55 -10.63 7.89
C GLU A 148 -20.50 -11.73 8.11
N TYR A 149 -19.24 -11.45 7.78
CA TYR A 149 -18.18 -12.46 7.75
C TYR A 149 -17.90 -13.11 9.11
N LEU A 150 -18.01 -12.34 10.20
CA LEU A 150 -17.79 -12.84 11.56
C LEU A 150 -18.83 -13.92 11.92
N ALA A 151 -20.11 -13.61 11.69
CA ALA A 151 -21.21 -14.53 11.98
C ALA A 151 -21.10 -15.80 11.13
N ALA A 152 -20.82 -15.64 9.82
CA ALA A 152 -20.62 -16.78 8.94
C ALA A 152 -19.43 -17.66 9.36
N ALA A 153 -18.29 -17.04 9.70
CA ALA A 153 -17.10 -17.76 10.15
C ALA A 153 -17.34 -18.50 11.47
N GLU A 154 -18.09 -17.91 12.41
CA GLU A 154 -18.43 -18.53 13.69
C GLU A 154 -19.28 -19.80 13.50
N VAL A 155 -20.30 -19.74 12.65
CA VAL A 155 -21.14 -20.91 12.35
C VAL A 155 -20.31 -22.02 11.70
N MET A 156 -19.47 -21.69 10.72
CA MET A 156 -18.61 -22.67 10.05
C MET A 156 -17.57 -23.29 11.00
N ALA A 157 -16.92 -22.47 11.84
CA ALA A 157 -15.95 -22.93 12.81
C ALA A 157 -16.58 -23.80 13.90
N ALA A 158 -17.83 -23.52 14.31
CA ALA A 158 -18.56 -24.36 15.26
C ALA A 158 -18.97 -25.70 14.66
N GLN A 159 -19.27 -25.73 13.36
CA GLN A 159 -19.70 -26.93 12.66
C GLN A 159 -18.54 -27.90 12.37
N ASP A 160 -17.41 -27.38 11.87
CA ASP A 160 -16.19 -28.17 11.66
C ASP A 160 -14.93 -27.34 11.95
N PRO A 161 -14.48 -27.31 13.22
CA PRO A 161 -13.30 -26.55 13.62
C PRO A 161 -12.03 -27.05 12.91
N ILE A 162 -11.89 -28.38 12.77
CA ILE A 162 -10.69 -29.01 12.22
C ILE A 162 -10.55 -28.65 10.74
N GLN A 163 -11.64 -28.74 9.99
CA GLN A 163 -11.62 -28.40 8.56
C GLN A 163 -11.42 -26.90 8.33
N THR A 164 -11.97 -26.05 9.19
CA THR A 164 -11.78 -24.60 9.14
C THR A 164 -10.32 -24.23 9.35
N GLU A 165 -9.67 -24.76 10.40
CA GLU A 165 -8.24 -24.54 10.65
C GLU A 165 -7.36 -25.06 9.51
N ASN A 166 -7.64 -26.27 9.03
CA ASN A 166 -6.91 -26.86 7.91
C ASN A 166 -7.08 -26.04 6.63
N PHE A 167 -8.27 -25.51 6.37
CA PHE A 167 -8.54 -24.65 5.21
C PHE A 167 -7.71 -23.37 5.27
N ILE A 168 -7.71 -22.65 6.39
CA ILE A 168 -6.93 -21.42 6.54
C ILE A 168 -5.45 -21.69 6.31
N ARG A 169 -4.90 -22.72 6.98
CA ARG A 169 -3.49 -23.10 6.82
C ARG A 169 -3.14 -23.46 5.39
N THR A 170 -3.98 -24.24 4.70
CA THR A 170 -3.68 -24.71 3.33
C THR A 170 -3.92 -23.66 2.26
N LYS A 171 -4.82 -22.70 2.51
CA LYS A 171 -5.18 -21.66 1.53
C LYS A 171 -4.27 -20.44 1.61
N TYR A 172 -3.92 -19.99 2.81
CA TYR A 172 -3.20 -18.73 3.02
C TYR A 172 -1.69 -18.89 3.22
N ARG A 173 -1.21 -20.08 3.58
CA ARG A 173 0.23 -20.33 3.66
C ARG A 173 0.81 -20.65 2.29
N VAL A 174 1.59 -19.72 1.74
CA VAL A 174 2.22 -19.88 0.42
C VAL A 174 3.70 -19.56 0.51
N HIS A 175 4.54 -20.60 0.65
CA HIS A 175 6.00 -20.46 0.71
C HIS A 175 6.65 -19.87 -0.55
N LYS A 176 5.93 -19.84 -1.68
CA LYS A 176 6.39 -19.25 -2.95
C LYS A 176 5.26 -18.45 -3.59
N MET A 177 5.18 -17.18 -3.23
CA MET A 177 4.21 -16.24 -3.78
C MET A 177 4.85 -15.47 -4.95
N LYS A 178 4.12 -15.33 -6.07
CA LYS A 178 4.52 -14.39 -7.12
C LYS A 178 4.11 -12.99 -6.66
N LEU A 179 5.09 -12.22 -6.20
CA LEU A 179 4.85 -10.86 -5.73
C LEU A 179 4.43 -9.97 -6.89
N ALA A 180 3.34 -9.22 -6.69
CA ALA A 180 2.75 -8.33 -7.68
C ALA A 180 1.82 -7.31 -7.01
N GLY A 181 1.52 -6.24 -7.75
CA GLY A 181 0.52 -5.24 -7.35
C GLY A 181 1.01 -4.25 -6.28
N PRO A 182 0.07 -3.46 -5.72
CA PRO A 182 0.40 -2.26 -4.96
C PRO A 182 1.12 -2.54 -3.63
N ALA A 183 1.04 -3.76 -3.09
CA ALA A 183 1.74 -4.11 -1.87
C ALA A 183 3.27 -3.99 -2.00
N LEU A 184 3.83 -4.16 -3.22
CA LEU A 184 5.25 -3.97 -3.50
C LEU A 184 5.76 -2.56 -3.15
N LEU A 185 4.87 -1.58 -3.07
CA LEU A 185 5.21 -0.19 -2.76
C LEU A 185 5.28 0.08 -1.25
N LEU A 186 4.81 -0.85 -0.40
CA LEU A 186 4.76 -0.67 1.06
C LEU A 186 6.13 -0.33 1.69
N PRO A 187 7.25 -1.01 1.35
CA PRO A 187 8.56 -0.69 1.93
C PRO A 187 9.04 0.73 1.61
N LYS A 188 8.55 1.33 0.50
CA LYS A 188 8.90 2.70 0.09
C LYS A 188 8.14 3.79 0.86
N ILE A 189 7.03 3.44 1.49
CA ILE A 189 6.15 4.38 2.23
C ILE A 189 6.23 4.19 3.75
N ALA A 190 6.63 3.00 4.23
CA ALA A 190 6.59 2.68 5.65
C ALA A 190 7.83 1.91 6.08
N ARG A 191 8.62 2.51 6.98
CA ARG A 191 9.83 1.88 7.54
C ARG A 191 9.60 1.28 8.93
N GLY A 192 8.48 1.64 9.56
CA GLY A 192 8.12 1.28 10.93
C GLY A 192 7.18 0.08 11.04
N CYS A 193 6.11 0.23 11.82
CA CYS A 193 5.12 -0.83 12.01
C CYS A 193 4.21 -0.98 10.78
N VAL A 194 3.79 -2.21 10.50
CA VAL A 194 2.71 -2.54 9.57
C VAL A 194 1.64 -3.32 10.34
N ILE A 195 0.37 -3.03 10.10
CA ILE A 195 -0.78 -3.75 10.64
C ILE A 195 -1.46 -4.47 9.50
N THR A 196 -1.93 -5.70 9.72
CA THR A 196 -2.72 -6.44 8.75
C THR A 196 -3.82 -7.26 9.40
N THR A 197 -4.93 -7.42 8.70
CA THR A 197 -5.98 -8.39 9.04
C THR A 197 -5.77 -9.74 8.34
N ASN A 198 -4.76 -9.85 7.46
CA ASN A 198 -4.58 -11.03 6.63
C ASN A 198 -3.84 -12.15 7.37
N PHE A 199 -4.18 -13.39 7.00
CA PHE A 199 -3.48 -14.58 7.47
C PHE A 199 -2.24 -14.92 6.64
N ASP A 200 -2.20 -14.51 5.37
CA ASP A 200 -1.10 -14.80 4.44
C ASP A 200 0.22 -14.13 4.81
N ASP A 201 1.29 -14.61 4.17
CA ASP A 201 2.68 -14.15 4.34
C ASP A 201 3.07 -13.07 3.30
N ALA A 202 2.10 -12.46 2.62
CA ALA A 202 2.38 -11.57 1.48
C ALA A 202 3.23 -10.36 1.88
N ILE A 203 2.92 -9.75 3.03
CA ILE A 203 3.62 -8.55 3.51
C ILE A 203 5.06 -8.92 3.86
N GLU A 204 5.26 -10.03 4.55
CA GLU A 204 6.55 -10.58 4.94
C GLU A 204 7.45 -10.79 3.71
N LEU A 205 6.92 -11.46 2.68
CA LEU A 205 7.63 -11.74 1.43
C LEU A 205 7.93 -10.47 0.62
N VAL A 206 7.03 -9.48 0.63
CA VAL A 206 7.26 -8.17 -0.01
C VAL A 206 8.42 -7.42 0.63
N TYR A 207 8.49 -7.39 1.96
CA TYR A 207 9.57 -6.70 2.65
C TYR A 207 10.90 -7.46 2.45
N GLU A 208 10.89 -8.79 2.53
CA GLU A 208 12.06 -9.63 2.26
C GLU A 208 12.61 -9.43 0.83
N SER A 209 11.74 -9.26 -0.18
CA SER A 209 12.19 -9.00 -1.55
C SER A 209 12.91 -7.65 -1.73
N HIS A 210 12.82 -6.76 -0.75
CA HIS A 210 13.50 -5.46 -0.72
C HIS A 210 14.71 -5.45 0.24
N ASP A 211 15.17 -6.62 0.71
CA ASP A 211 16.22 -6.76 1.73
C ASP A 211 15.85 -6.05 3.06
N GLU A 212 14.55 -5.97 3.33
CA GLU A 212 14.00 -5.38 4.55
C GLU A 212 13.30 -6.46 5.38
N HIS A 213 13.75 -6.69 6.61
CA HIS A 213 13.12 -7.68 7.50
C HIS A 213 12.36 -7.01 8.65
N PHE A 214 11.34 -7.71 9.17
CA PHE A 214 10.67 -7.32 10.41
C PHE A 214 11.50 -7.75 11.62
N ASP A 215 11.64 -6.85 12.58
CA ASP A 215 12.35 -7.07 13.85
C ASP A 215 11.50 -7.80 14.90
N ALA A 216 10.17 -7.74 14.77
CA ALA A 216 9.22 -8.37 15.67
C ALA A 216 7.86 -8.60 15.04
N TYR A 217 7.15 -9.59 15.57
CA TYR A 217 5.84 -10.04 15.12
C TYR A 217 4.89 -10.09 16.29
N MET A 218 3.63 -9.72 16.04
CA MET A 218 2.53 -9.96 16.95
C MET A 218 1.38 -10.59 16.19
N HIS A 219 1.04 -11.83 16.56
CA HIS A 219 0.01 -12.63 15.89
C HIS A 219 -1.17 -12.81 16.84
N GLY A 220 -2.28 -12.12 16.57
CA GLY A 220 -3.41 -12.04 17.47
C GLY A 220 -2.99 -11.55 18.85
N THR A 221 -3.16 -12.38 19.88
CA THR A 221 -2.81 -12.06 21.27
C THR A 221 -1.35 -12.37 21.64
N GLN A 222 -0.56 -12.97 20.76
CA GLN A 222 0.81 -13.36 21.04
C GLN A 222 1.80 -12.25 20.68
N GLU A 223 2.44 -11.67 21.69
CA GLU A 223 3.17 -10.41 21.56
C GLU A 223 4.66 -10.53 21.21
N HIS A 224 5.32 -11.69 21.42
CA HIS A 224 6.75 -11.97 21.10
C HIS A 224 7.71 -10.75 21.05
N ASN A 225 7.89 -10.01 22.15
CA ASN A 225 8.73 -8.79 22.25
C ASN A 225 8.35 -7.62 21.33
N PHE A 226 7.11 -7.56 20.86
CA PHE A 226 6.57 -6.54 19.96
C PHE A 226 6.61 -5.14 20.58
N PHE A 227 6.07 -4.93 21.79
CA PHE A 227 5.99 -3.59 22.39
C PHE A 227 7.35 -2.90 22.59
N PRO A 228 8.39 -3.56 23.15
CA PRO A 228 9.73 -2.94 23.26
C PRO A 228 10.32 -2.54 21.90
N ARG A 229 10.04 -3.30 20.85
CA ARG A 229 10.53 -3.04 19.48
C ARG A 229 9.75 -1.90 18.85
N LEU A 230 8.42 -1.91 19.00
CA LEU A 230 7.53 -0.86 18.53
C LEU A 230 7.89 0.51 19.10
N VAL A 231 8.11 0.61 20.42
CA VAL A 231 8.49 1.87 21.09
C VAL A 231 9.85 2.39 20.63
N ARG A 232 10.76 1.50 20.20
CA ARG A 232 12.06 1.85 19.64
C ARG A 232 12.01 2.23 18.16
N GLY A 233 10.82 2.28 17.55
CA GLY A 233 10.66 2.56 16.12
C GLY A 233 11.23 1.46 15.21
N LYS A 234 11.32 0.22 15.71
CA LYS A 234 11.74 -0.93 14.90
C LYS A 234 10.63 -1.40 13.97
N ARG A 235 11.00 -2.09 12.89
CA ARG A 235 10.02 -2.57 11.90
C ARG A 235 9.26 -3.74 12.51
N CYS A 236 7.97 -3.59 12.74
CA CYS A 236 7.15 -4.61 13.40
C CYS A 236 5.96 -4.98 12.52
N LEU A 237 5.53 -6.24 12.56
CA LEU A 237 4.30 -6.68 11.90
C LEU A 237 3.26 -7.09 12.94
N LEU A 238 2.08 -6.49 12.87
CA LEU A 238 0.92 -6.83 13.69
C LEU A 238 -0.15 -7.51 12.83
N LYS A 239 -0.32 -8.83 12.96
CA LYS A 239 -1.39 -9.60 12.31
C LYS A 239 -2.56 -9.76 13.27
N LEU A 240 -3.62 -8.99 13.07
CA LEU A 240 -4.75 -8.89 14.00
C LEU A 240 -5.55 -10.19 14.12
N HIS A 241 -5.72 -10.92 13.02
CA HIS A 241 -6.47 -12.18 13.01
C HIS A 241 -5.60 -13.40 13.29
N GLY A 242 -4.29 -13.22 13.48
CA GLY A 242 -3.34 -14.31 13.69
C GLY A 242 -2.58 -14.66 12.41
N ASP A 243 -1.91 -15.82 12.47
CA ASP A 243 -1.05 -16.33 11.42
C ASP A 243 -1.54 -17.69 10.92
N ALA A 244 -1.52 -17.90 9.60
CA ALA A 244 -2.05 -19.11 8.97
C ALA A 244 -1.38 -20.41 9.48
N ASP A 245 -0.13 -20.37 9.93
CA ASP A 245 0.63 -21.54 10.38
C ASP A 245 0.38 -21.85 11.87
N ASN A 246 -0.19 -20.91 12.63
CA ASN A 246 -0.40 -21.04 14.07
C ASN A 246 -1.87 -20.83 14.48
N PRO A 247 -2.69 -21.90 14.48
CA PRO A 247 -4.11 -21.83 14.85
C PRO A 247 -4.38 -21.22 16.23
N ALA A 248 -3.44 -21.34 17.17
CA ALA A 248 -3.58 -20.76 18.51
C ALA A 248 -3.56 -19.21 18.52
N THR A 249 -3.21 -18.59 17.39
CA THR A 249 -3.24 -17.13 17.21
C THR A 249 -4.50 -16.64 16.51
N HIS A 250 -5.33 -17.55 15.96
CA HIS A 250 -6.48 -17.18 15.15
C HIS A 250 -7.53 -16.40 15.94
N ILE A 251 -8.07 -15.35 15.32
CA ILE A 251 -9.21 -14.59 15.84
C ILE A 251 -10.30 -14.53 14.77
N LEU A 252 -11.27 -15.42 14.90
CA LEU A 252 -12.31 -15.71 13.92
C LEU A 252 -13.71 -15.82 14.55
N THR A 253 -13.80 -16.29 15.80
CA THR A 253 -15.07 -16.49 16.51
C THR A 253 -15.31 -15.38 17.53
N GLN A 254 -16.57 -15.17 17.92
CA GLN A 254 -16.94 -14.15 18.91
C GLN A 254 -16.15 -14.34 20.23
N ALA A 255 -16.02 -15.59 20.70
CA ALA A 255 -15.24 -15.91 21.89
C ALA A 255 -13.75 -15.54 21.77
N GLN A 256 -13.16 -15.70 20.58
CA GLN A 256 -11.77 -15.28 20.33
C GLN A 256 -11.64 -13.75 20.30
N TYR A 257 -12.62 -13.04 19.74
CA TYR A 257 -12.66 -11.57 19.81
C TYR A 257 -12.81 -11.08 21.25
N ASP A 258 -13.73 -11.63 22.03
CA ASP A 258 -13.93 -11.29 23.44
C ASP A 258 -12.65 -11.57 24.26
N ASN A 259 -11.99 -12.70 23.98
CA ASN A 259 -10.71 -13.01 24.62
C ASN A 259 -9.57 -12.07 24.19
N GLY A 260 -9.47 -11.70 22.92
CA GLY A 260 -8.39 -10.86 22.40
C GLY A 260 -8.55 -9.37 22.69
N TYR A 261 -9.78 -8.87 22.61
CA TYR A 261 -10.11 -7.45 22.71
C TYR A 261 -10.75 -7.07 24.06
N GLY A 262 -11.42 -8.00 24.74
CA GLY A 262 -12.18 -7.74 25.96
C GLY A 262 -13.61 -7.29 25.68
N THR A 263 -14.49 -7.56 26.64
CA THR A 263 -15.92 -7.20 26.57
C THR A 263 -16.36 -6.59 27.92
N PRO A 264 -16.41 -5.25 28.07
CA PRO A 264 -16.04 -4.21 27.09
C PRO A 264 -14.54 -4.19 26.77
N PHE A 265 -14.13 -3.45 25.73
CA PHE A 265 -12.74 -3.39 25.29
C PHE A 265 -11.78 -3.10 26.45
N ASP A 266 -10.75 -3.93 26.57
CA ASP A 266 -9.74 -3.84 27.62
C ASP A 266 -8.40 -3.38 27.03
N PHE A 267 -8.06 -2.10 27.23
CA PHE A 267 -6.81 -1.51 26.75
C PHE A 267 -5.54 -2.05 27.45
N HIS A 268 -5.66 -2.94 28.44
CA HIS A 268 -4.53 -3.70 28.97
C HIS A 268 -4.25 -4.97 28.17
N LYS A 269 -5.23 -5.49 27.41
CA LYS A 269 -5.02 -6.61 26.51
C LYS A 269 -4.12 -6.23 25.34
N PRO A 270 -3.38 -7.19 24.77
CA PRO A 270 -2.32 -6.86 23.83
C PRO A 270 -2.81 -6.16 22.57
N LEU A 271 -3.89 -6.64 21.97
CA LEU A 271 -4.44 -6.07 20.73
C LEU A 271 -4.97 -4.65 20.93
N PRO A 272 -5.91 -4.39 21.86
CA PRO A 272 -6.33 -3.04 22.20
C PRO A 272 -5.19 -2.08 22.54
N LYS A 273 -4.21 -2.55 23.32
CA LYS A 273 -3.05 -1.75 23.70
C LYS A 273 -2.22 -1.33 22.49
N ALA A 274 -1.87 -2.28 21.62
CA ALA A 274 -1.10 -2.02 20.40
C ALA A 274 -1.85 -1.09 19.45
N LEU A 275 -3.13 -1.37 19.20
CA LEU A 275 -3.99 -0.57 18.33
C LEU A 275 -4.16 0.85 18.86
N ARG A 276 -4.46 1.04 20.16
CA ARG A 276 -4.56 2.37 20.77
C ARG A 276 -3.25 3.13 20.67
N GLN A 277 -2.11 2.48 20.96
CA GLN A 277 -0.79 3.10 20.88
C GLN A 277 -0.50 3.58 19.44
N LEU A 278 -0.75 2.75 18.43
CA LEU A 278 -0.52 3.08 17.03
C LEU A 278 -1.46 4.17 16.54
N PHE A 279 -2.75 4.07 16.87
CA PHE A 279 -3.77 5.06 16.51
C PHE A 279 -3.50 6.44 17.11
N VAL A 280 -3.08 6.51 18.37
CA VAL A 280 -2.82 7.80 19.03
C VAL A 280 -1.49 8.40 18.60
N SER A 281 -0.48 7.59 18.30
CA SER A 281 0.87 8.10 18.03
C SER A 281 1.19 8.29 16.55
N GLN A 282 0.58 7.55 15.63
CA GLN A 282 0.96 7.54 14.22
C GLN A 282 -0.25 7.72 13.28
N SER A 283 0.02 8.14 12.05
CA SER A 283 -1.00 8.23 11.01
C SER A 283 -1.21 6.86 10.38
N LEU A 284 -2.34 6.21 10.68
CA LEU A 284 -2.73 4.99 9.99
C LEU A 284 -3.09 5.28 8.52
N LEU A 285 -2.63 4.42 7.60
CA LEU A 285 -3.00 4.43 6.19
C LEU A 285 -3.69 3.11 5.83
N PHE A 286 -5.02 3.12 5.69
CA PHE A 286 -5.81 1.93 5.36
C PHE A 286 -5.78 1.64 3.86
N LEU A 287 -5.38 0.41 3.51
CA LEU A 287 -5.17 -0.05 2.14
C LEU A 287 -5.83 -1.43 1.94
N GLY A 288 -6.63 -1.59 0.89
CA GLY A 288 -7.30 -2.86 0.59
C GLY A 288 -8.27 -3.35 1.67
N CYS A 289 -8.74 -2.44 2.53
CA CYS A 289 -9.71 -2.69 3.59
C CYS A 289 -11.06 -2.06 3.20
N SER A 290 -12.17 -2.76 3.35
CA SER A 290 -13.49 -2.18 3.09
C SER A 290 -13.95 -1.21 4.19
N LEU A 291 -13.40 -1.36 5.41
CA LEU A 291 -13.72 -0.56 6.60
C LEU A 291 -15.23 -0.54 6.93
N GLU A 292 -15.92 -1.65 6.67
CA GLU A 292 -17.37 -1.77 6.80
C GLU A 292 -17.80 -2.02 8.25
N GLN A 293 -17.23 -3.04 8.92
CA GLN A 293 -17.66 -3.51 10.24
C GLN A 293 -16.52 -4.17 11.05
N ASP A 294 -15.43 -3.45 11.26
CA ASP A 294 -14.29 -4.02 12.00
C ASP A 294 -14.37 -3.69 13.50
N TRP A 295 -14.15 -4.68 14.35
CA TRP A 295 -13.90 -4.51 15.79
C TRP A 295 -12.85 -3.43 16.06
N THR A 296 -11.87 -3.31 15.16
CA THR A 296 -10.84 -2.27 15.16
C THR A 296 -11.43 -0.85 15.10
N LEU A 297 -12.43 -0.58 14.24
CA LEU A 297 -13.03 0.75 14.14
C LEU A 297 -13.82 1.09 15.40
N LYS A 298 -14.55 0.12 15.98
CA LYS A 298 -15.23 0.31 17.26
C LYS A 298 -14.23 0.59 18.40
N LEU A 299 -13.08 -0.07 18.37
CA LEU A 299 -12.00 0.19 19.32
C LEU A 299 -11.42 1.60 19.16
N PHE A 300 -11.20 2.06 17.93
CA PHE A 300 -10.74 3.42 17.65
C PHE A 300 -11.77 4.47 18.06
N GLU A 301 -13.06 4.20 17.85
CA GLU A 301 -14.15 5.05 18.33
C GLU A 301 -14.10 5.19 19.85
N GLN A 302 -13.95 4.09 20.58
CA GLN A 302 -13.80 4.14 22.04
C GLN A 302 -12.52 4.84 22.49
N ALA A 303 -11.41 4.60 21.80
CA ALA A 303 -10.14 5.27 22.08
C ALA A 303 -10.25 6.79 21.87
N LYS A 304 -11.05 7.23 20.89
CA LYS A 304 -11.33 8.64 20.61
C LYS A 304 -12.28 9.25 21.64
N ILE A 305 -13.38 8.57 21.99
CA ILE A 305 -14.35 9.03 23.00
C ILE A 305 -13.71 9.18 24.38
N ALA A 306 -12.69 8.37 24.69
CA ALA A 306 -11.93 8.49 25.94
C ALA A 306 -11.14 9.81 26.05
N ASP A 307 -11.10 10.65 25.00
CA ASP A 307 -10.71 12.08 24.94
C ASP A 307 -9.38 12.50 25.62
N GLU A 308 -8.48 11.56 25.84
CA GLU A 308 -7.20 11.82 26.55
C GLU A 308 -6.06 12.31 25.63
N TYR A 309 -6.19 12.23 24.30
CA TYR A 309 -5.08 12.47 23.37
C TYR A 309 -5.47 13.25 22.12
N ALA A 310 -4.56 14.10 21.64
CA ALA A 310 -4.63 14.69 20.31
C ALA A 310 -4.33 13.61 19.26
N ILE A 311 -5.39 13.05 18.64
CA ILE A 311 -5.28 11.98 17.64
C ILE A 311 -4.89 12.59 16.28
N PRO A 312 -3.81 12.12 15.62
CA PRO A 312 -3.40 12.61 14.31
C PRO A 312 -4.43 12.26 13.23
N ASN A 313 -4.33 12.91 12.07
CA ASN A 313 -5.10 12.49 10.91
C ASN A 313 -4.63 11.13 10.40
N HIS A 314 -5.59 10.28 10.10
CA HIS A 314 -5.44 8.98 9.44
C HIS A 314 -5.98 9.08 8.02
N PHE A 315 -5.66 8.10 7.17
CA PHE A 315 -5.98 8.14 5.75
C PHE A 315 -6.47 6.78 5.28
N ALA A 316 -7.40 6.75 4.34
CA ALA A 316 -7.89 5.50 3.75
C ALA A 316 -8.05 5.66 2.24
N ILE A 317 -7.43 4.81 1.44
CA ILE A 317 -7.64 4.80 -0.02
C ILE A 317 -8.77 3.82 -0.33
N LEU A 318 -9.91 4.34 -0.77
CA LEU A 318 -11.17 3.59 -0.85
C LEU A 318 -11.92 3.81 -2.16
N PRO A 319 -12.61 2.78 -2.68
CA PRO A 319 -13.51 2.98 -3.80
C PRO A 319 -14.68 3.84 -3.32
N ALA A 320 -15.06 4.83 -4.13
CA ALA A 320 -16.22 5.66 -3.89
C ALA A 320 -17.49 4.78 -4.00
N PRO A 321 -18.37 4.76 -2.98
CA PRO A 321 -19.67 4.13 -3.11
C PRO A 321 -20.44 4.72 -4.30
N ALA A 322 -21.12 3.87 -5.06
CA ALA A 322 -21.90 4.28 -6.23
C ALA A 322 -23.04 5.24 -5.86
N ASP A 323 -23.64 5.00 -4.69
CA ASP A 323 -24.69 5.84 -4.13
C ASP A 323 -24.10 7.03 -3.36
N SER A 324 -24.58 8.24 -3.66
CA SER A 324 -24.07 9.48 -3.07
C SER A 324 -24.38 9.60 -1.58
N GLN A 325 -25.52 9.09 -1.13
CA GLN A 325 -25.91 9.09 0.27
C GLN A 325 -25.06 8.09 1.07
N ALA A 326 -24.84 6.89 0.53
CA ALA A 326 -23.93 5.89 1.10
C ALA A 326 -22.49 6.43 1.20
N ARG A 327 -22.02 7.13 0.16
CA ARG A 327 -20.71 7.81 0.18
C ARG A 327 -20.66 8.85 1.30
N GLN A 328 -21.68 9.70 1.44
CA GLN A 328 -21.72 10.72 2.48
C GLN A 328 -21.75 10.10 3.89
N LEU A 329 -22.56 9.07 4.13
CA LEU A 329 -22.63 8.37 5.41
C LEU A 329 -21.29 7.74 5.78
N LYS A 330 -20.65 7.07 4.81
CA LYS A 330 -19.33 6.47 5.01
C LYS A 330 -18.25 7.53 5.27
N ALA A 331 -18.27 8.63 4.53
CA ALA A 331 -17.35 9.76 4.75
C ALA A 331 -17.53 10.35 6.15
N SER A 332 -18.76 10.67 6.57
CA SER A 332 -19.05 11.20 7.91
C SER A 332 -18.59 10.27 9.02
N ARG A 333 -18.80 8.96 8.88
CA ARG A 333 -18.32 7.96 9.84
C ARG A 333 -16.79 7.97 9.96
N LEU A 334 -16.08 7.97 8.84
CA LEU A 334 -14.61 7.95 8.81
C LEU A 334 -14.00 9.26 9.34
N LEU A 335 -14.55 10.41 8.93
CA LEU A 335 -14.13 11.73 9.44
C LEU A 335 -14.39 11.86 10.94
N GLY A 336 -15.48 11.25 11.43
CA GLY A 336 -15.76 11.09 12.85
C GLY A 336 -14.67 10.34 13.63
N LEU A 337 -13.79 9.60 12.96
CA LEU A 337 -12.63 8.90 13.53
C LEU A 337 -11.28 9.54 13.13
N ASN A 338 -11.28 10.76 12.58
CA ASN A 338 -10.11 11.43 11.98
C ASN A 338 -9.49 10.66 10.81
N ILE A 339 -10.27 9.82 10.11
CA ILE A 339 -9.82 9.10 8.92
C ILE A 339 -10.29 9.86 7.68
N GLN A 340 -9.34 10.39 6.91
CA GLN A 340 -9.56 11.08 5.64
C GLN A 340 -9.66 10.08 4.48
N PRO A 341 -10.84 9.91 3.85
CA PRO A 341 -10.98 8.99 2.74
C PRO A 341 -10.51 9.61 1.42
N LEU A 342 -9.47 9.01 0.83
CA LEU A 342 -9.00 9.27 -0.52
C LEU A 342 -9.79 8.39 -1.50
N TRP A 343 -10.79 8.99 -2.12
CA TRP A 343 -11.73 8.30 -2.99
C TRP A 343 -11.13 8.03 -4.38
N TYR A 344 -11.38 6.84 -4.92
CA TYR A 344 -11.19 6.51 -6.33
C TYR A 344 -12.49 5.93 -6.94
N PRO A 345 -12.64 5.88 -8.27
CA PRO A 345 -13.84 5.33 -8.91
C PRO A 345 -14.11 3.86 -8.50
N ALA A 346 -15.37 3.47 -8.36
CA ALA A 346 -15.72 2.08 -8.03
C ALA A 346 -15.10 1.09 -9.03
N GLU A 347 -14.67 -0.08 -8.55
CA GLU A 347 -13.98 -1.14 -9.31
C GLU A 347 -12.61 -0.77 -9.91
N ALA A 348 -12.20 0.51 -9.90
CA ALA A 348 -10.92 0.97 -10.44
C ALA A 348 -9.78 0.78 -9.42
N HIS A 349 -9.53 -0.46 -9.00
CA HIS A 349 -8.57 -0.79 -7.95
C HIS A 349 -7.11 -0.45 -8.30
N GLU A 350 -6.78 -0.21 -9.57
CA GLU A 350 -5.49 0.29 -10.01
C GLU A 350 -5.13 1.66 -9.41
N TYR A 351 -6.13 2.43 -8.96
CA TYR A 351 -5.89 3.71 -8.29
C TYR A 351 -5.20 3.56 -6.93
N VAL A 352 -5.28 2.38 -6.29
CA VAL A 352 -4.49 2.13 -5.07
C VAL A 352 -3.00 2.23 -5.39
N GLU A 353 -2.56 1.58 -6.46
CA GLU A 353 -1.17 1.65 -6.92
C GLU A 353 -0.80 3.07 -7.36
N ARG A 354 -1.66 3.73 -8.14
CA ARG A 354 -1.41 5.10 -8.61
C ARG A 354 -1.27 6.11 -7.47
N TYR A 355 -2.13 6.04 -6.45
CA TYR A 355 -2.01 6.92 -5.28
C TYR A 355 -0.72 6.65 -4.48
N LEU A 356 -0.33 5.38 -4.32
CA LEU A 356 0.93 5.04 -3.65
C LEU A 356 2.15 5.50 -4.45
N GLN A 357 2.10 5.41 -5.78
CA GLN A 357 3.15 5.92 -6.66
C GLN A 357 3.27 7.44 -6.54
N LEU A 358 2.16 8.16 -6.64
CA LEU A 358 2.09 9.61 -6.42
C LEU A 358 2.63 10.00 -5.04
N LEU A 359 2.29 9.24 -4.00
CA LEU A 359 2.76 9.46 -2.64
C LEU A 359 4.28 9.32 -2.54
N ILE A 360 4.87 8.32 -3.21
CA ILE A 360 6.32 8.10 -3.25
C ILE A 360 7.01 9.25 -4.00
N ASP A 361 6.51 9.62 -5.18
CA ASP A 361 7.12 10.67 -5.99
C ASP A 361 6.99 12.05 -5.34
N ALA A 362 5.88 12.33 -4.65
CA ALA A 362 5.71 13.55 -3.87
C ALA A 362 6.64 13.57 -2.64
N LYS A 363 6.80 12.43 -1.95
CA LYS A 363 7.78 12.27 -0.85
C LYS A 363 9.20 12.54 -1.32
N ASP A 364 9.56 12.03 -2.51
CA ASP A 364 10.88 12.20 -3.13
C ASP A 364 11.05 13.58 -3.81
N ARG A 365 10.05 14.48 -3.68
CA ARG A 365 10.00 15.84 -4.26
C ARG A 365 10.12 15.88 -5.78
N ARG A 366 9.71 14.80 -6.46
CA ARG A 366 9.68 14.74 -7.92
C ARG A 366 8.45 15.43 -8.52
N ILE A 367 7.39 15.60 -7.72
CA ILE A 367 6.15 16.27 -8.13
C ILE A 367 5.64 17.19 -7.02
N ASN A 368 5.04 18.31 -7.42
CA ASN A 368 4.37 19.25 -6.51
C ASN A 368 2.86 19.23 -6.77
N ILE A 369 2.08 18.94 -5.72
CA ILE A 369 0.62 18.76 -5.79
C ILE A 369 -0.13 20.09 -5.61
N ALA A 370 0.56 21.12 -5.11
CA ALA A 370 0.03 22.46 -4.89
C ALA A 370 -0.01 23.35 -6.16
N GLY A 371 0.38 22.79 -7.32
CA GLY A 371 0.40 23.46 -8.62
C GLY A 371 -0.95 23.53 -9.32
#